data_AF-M3HPC6-F1
#
_entry.id   AF-M3HPC6-F1
#
_cell.length_a   1.000
_cell.length_b   1.000
_cell.length_c   1.000
_cell.angle_alpha   90.00
_cell.angle_beta   90.00
_cell.angle_gamma   90.00
#
_symmetry.space_group_name_H-M   'P 1'
#
loop_
_entity.id
_entity.type
_entity.pdbx_description
1 polymer ?
#
loop_
_entity_poly.entity_id
_entity_poly.type
_entity_poly.pdbx_seq_one_letter_code
_entity_poly.pdbx_strand_id
1 'polypeptide(L)'
;MIDFQNIFVAFCLLVNLVFAIDITENRIDRDVLLAKVGDTTIHPGAYWALLNTASTSIVGDLQVKSNAGFFITSPSQSLDFIVTLSSSHNLINNAGVIAFDGRSTPKATIYNLLGQSFSNSGEFYFASSGAKHSPSSINAKDWTNTGLIVFSQSQRNTGLLTLGSHSKTITNDGQICIDNQIYEQTSSIYGSGCITAVKKSTIYIPHTKLSVQSSHSFYLKDSQASIIIHKDAKPDQPYNVYGFGNGNKIGTTFPISGHSSYSYDATTGILTLSKLLKSQSFRIGTGYDPSLFDIVTDDTPGIPNSSNGAVTYWGPVPFRTIPGLCNIPCDDVPD
;
A
#
# COMPACT_ATOMS: atom_id res chain seq x y z
N MET A 1 -2.62 57.33 32.74
CA MET A 1 -3.04 56.67 31.49
C MET A 1 -1.98 55.64 31.16
N ILE A 2 -2.25 54.38 31.51
CA ILE A 2 -1.38 53.26 31.14
C ILE A 2 -1.90 52.74 29.80
N ASP A 3 -1.00 52.64 28.85
CA ASP A 3 -1.24 52.51 27.42
C ASP A 3 -1.81 51.12 27.08
N PHE A 4 -3.13 51.05 26.89
CA PHE A 4 -3.88 49.82 26.60
C PHE A 4 -3.54 49.21 25.22
N GLN A 5 -2.82 49.94 24.36
CA GLN A 5 -2.47 49.48 23.02
C GLN A 5 -1.33 48.44 22.99
N ASN A 6 -0.45 48.42 24.00
CA ASN A 6 0.69 47.49 24.00
C ASN A 6 0.39 46.11 24.61
N ILE A 7 -0.73 45.96 25.33
CA ILE A 7 -1.13 44.68 25.96
C ILE A 7 -1.95 43.82 24.99
N PHE A 8 -2.66 44.43 24.03
CA PHE A 8 -3.49 43.68 23.08
C PHE A 8 -2.68 42.98 21.98
N VAL A 9 -1.51 43.52 21.62
CA VAL A 9 -0.61 42.89 20.63
C VAL A 9 0.10 41.66 21.23
N ALA A 10 0.35 41.64 22.54
CA ALA A 10 0.92 40.47 23.22
C ALA A 10 -0.08 39.30 23.36
N PHE A 11 -1.39 39.55 23.26
CA PHE A 11 -2.44 38.53 23.38
C PHE A 11 -2.91 37.97 22.03
N CYS A 12 -2.59 38.63 20.91
CA CYS A 12 -2.95 38.17 19.55
C CYS A 12 -1.93 37.18 18.92
N LEU A 13 -0.89 36.78 19.66
CA LEU A 13 0.02 35.69 19.29
C LEU A 13 -0.19 34.51 20.25
N LEU A 14 -1.42 33.99 20.32
CA LEU A 14 -1.65 32.58 20.68
C LEU A 14 -1.17 31.70 19.51
N VAL A 15 0.15 31.77 19.23
CA VAL A 15 0.83 30.75 18.46
C VAL A 15 0.73 29.50 19.32
N ASN A 16 -0.06 28.53 18.89
CA ASN A 16 0.11 27.17 19.36
C ASN A 16 1.48 26.73 18.84
N LEU A 17 2.55 27.04 19.59
CA LEU A 17 3.87 26.49 19.37
C LEU A 17 3.75 25.01 19.71
N VAL A 18 3.47 24.20 18.69
CA VAL A 18 3.70 22.77 18.79
C VAL A 18 5.21 22.62 18.85
N PHE A 19 5.76 22.43 20.05
CA PHE A 19 7.18 22.20 20.21
C PHE A 19 7.60 20.96 19.42
N ALA A 20 8.77 21.04 18.81
CA ALA A 20 9.41 19.85 18.26
C ALA A 20 9.62 18.83 19.38
N ILE A 21 9.20 17.59 19.14
CA ILE A 21 9.34 16.43 20.00
C ILE A 21 10.63 15.73 19.60
N ASP A 22 11.60 15.75 20.51
CA ASP A 22 12.87 15.06 20.31
C ASP A 22 12.95 13.85 21.25
N ILE A 23 13.04 12.65 20.66
CA ILE A 23 13.05 11.36 21.38
C ILE A 23 14.45 10.78 21.32
N THR A 24 15.22 10.98 22.39
CA THR A 24 16.59 10.46 22.57
C THR A 24 16.66 9.25 23.49
N GLU A 25 15.57 8.96 24.20
CA GLU A 25 15.38 7.80 25.08
C GLU A 25 14.00 7.20 24.86
N ASN A 26 13.82 5.93 25.25
CA ASN A 26 12.56 5.23 25.08
C ASN A 26 11.41 5.95 25.79
N ARG A 27 10.34 6.22 25.05
CA ARG A 27 9.14 6.90 25.54
C ARG A 27 7.91 6.05 25.27
N ILE A 28 7.05 5.93 26.27
CA ILE A 28 5.74 5.28 26.15
C ILE A 28 4.69 6.22 26.71
N ASP A 29 3.74 6.62 25.88
CA ASP A 29 2.53 7.31 26.33
C ASP A 29 1.35 6.33 26.20
N ARG A 30 0.53 6.19 27.25
CA ARG A 30 -0.59 5.25 27.33
C ARG A 30 -1.91 6.00 27.48
N ASP A 31 -2.97 5.40 26.95
CA ASP A 31 -4.36 5.83 27.16
C ASP A 31 -4.63 7.27 26.69
N VAL A 32 -3.86 7.72 25.70
CA VAL A 32 -4.06 8.99 25.02
C VAL A 32 -5.17 8.79 23.99
N LEU A 33 -6.40 9.17 24.33
CA LEU A 33 -7.53 8.97 23.42
C LEU A 33 -7.32 9.64 22.05
N LEU A 34 -6.88 10.91 22.09
CA LEU A 34 -6.61 11.75 20.94
C LEU A 34 -5.18 12.31 21.05
N ALA A 35 -4.26 11.79 20.25
CA ALA A 35 -2.89 12.25 20.19
C ALA A 35 -2.71 13.30 19.08
N LYS A 36 -1.99 14.38 19.39
CA LYS A 36 -1.45 15.32 18.40
C LYS A 36 0.06 15.23 18.45
N VAL A 37 0.66 14.84 17.34
CA VAL A 37 2.11 14.65 17.21
C VAL A 37 2.67 15.80 16.38
N GLY A 38 3.52 16.61 17.00
CA GLY A 38 4.21 17.72 16.35
C GLY A 38 5.36 17.30 15.46
N ASP A 39 6.23 18.24 15.12
CA ASP A 39 7.51 17.94 14.48
C ASP A 39 8.27 16.97 15.38
N THR A 40 8.55 15.76 14.92
CA THR A 40 9.07 14.68 15.75
C THR A 40 10.33 14.11 15.13
N THR A 41 11.39 14.01 15.93
CA THR A 41 12.59 13.25 15.59
C THR A 41 12.82 12.16 16.62
N ILE A 42 12.99 10.92 16.17
CA ILE A 42 13.35 9.78 17.02
C ILE A 42 14.78 9.35 16.68
N HIS A 43 15.66 9.41 17.67
CA HIS A 43 17.08 9.16 17.53
C HIS A 43 17.44 7.66 17.61
N PRO A 44 18.59 7.27 17.03
CA PRO A 44 19.05 5.89 17.10
C PRO A 44 19.14 5.38 18.54
N GLY A 45 18.67 4.14 18.77
CA GLY A 45 18.62 3.51 20.08
C GLY A 45 17.37 3.85 20.90
N ALA A 46 16.50 4.74 20.42
CA ALA A 46 15.27 5.14 21.11
C ALA A 46 14.02 4.74 20.32
N TYR A 47 12.90 4.61 21.03
CA TYR A 47 11.58 4.51 20.42
C TYR A 47 10.55 5.38 21.13
N TRP A 48 9.46 5.69 20.41
CA TRP A 48 8.26 6.26 20.98
C TRP A 48 7.05 5.39 20.65
N ALA A 49 6.33 4.96 21.69
CA ALA A 49 5.11 4.18 21.56
C ALA A 49 3.90 4.96 22.12
N LEU A 50 2.87 5.12 21.29
CA LEU A 50 1.54 5.61 21.65
C LEU A 50 0.60 4.42 21.78
N LEU A 51 0.35 3.99 23.01
CA LEU A 51 -0.44 2.80 23.29
C LEU A 51 -1.87 3.19 23.66
N ASN A 52 -2.83 2.36 23.25
CA ASN A 52 -4.26 2.56 23.49
C ASN A 52 -4.80 3.89 22.95
N THR A 53 -4.38 4.26 21.74
CA THR A 53 -4.73 5.55 21.13
C THR A 53 -5.79 5.37 20.05
N ALA A 54 -6.95 6.01 20.19
CA ALA A 54 -8.03 5.90 19.20
C ALA A 54 -7.75 6.75 17.95
N SER A 55 -7.25 7.97 18.13
CA SER A 55 -6.93 8.86 17.00
C SER A 55 -5.58 9.53 17.21
N THR A 56 -4.72 9.48 16.19
CA THR A 56 -3.47 10.23 16.15
C THR A 56 -3.45 11.16 14.93
N SER A 57 -3.25 12.43 15.18
CA SER A 57 -3.01 13.45 14.14
C SER A 57 -1.56 13.89 14.20
N ILE A 58 -0.76 13.48 13.22
CA ILE A 58 0.58 13.98 12.99
C ILE A 58 0.44 15.33 12.28
N VAL A 59 0.70 16.41 13.01
CA VAL A 59 0.54 17.80 12.55
C VAL A 59 1.86 18.45 12.15
N GLY A 60 2.99 17.82 12.46
CA GLY A 60 4.33 18.24 12.01
C GLY A 60 5.03 17.19 11.15
N ASP A 61 6.32 17.40 10.93
CA ASP A 61 7.21 16.44 10.26
C ASP A 61 7.49 15.23 11.17
N LEU A 62 7.71 14.06 10.56
CA LEU A 62 8.08 12.84 11.28
C LEU A 62 9.39 12.28 10.72
N GLN A 63 10.43 12.28 11.56
CA GLN A 63 11.73 11.68 11.26
C GLN A 63 12.02 10.53 12.22
N VAL A 64 12.07 9.31 11.69
CA VAL A 64 12.48 8.11 12.44
C VAL A 64 13.82 7.65 11.90
N LYS A 65 14.89 7.82 12.67
CA LYS A 65 16.25 7.49 12.24
C LYS A 65 16.49 5.98 12.26
N SER A 66 17.59 5.54 11.63
CA SER A 66 18.00 4.14 11.69
C SER A 66 18.19 3.66 13.13
N ASN A 67 17.79 2.42 13.41
CA ASN A 67 17.76 1.84 14.75
C ASN A 67 16.85 2.63 15.74
N ALA A 68 15.79 3.26 15.24
CA ALA A 68 14.78 3.93 16.04
C ALA A 68 13.37 3.42 15.68
N GLY A 69 12.40 3.66 16.57
CA GLY A 69 11.03 3.14 16.41
C GLY A 69 9.92 4.14 16.71
N PHE A 70 8.86 4.14 15.91
CA PHE A 70 7.60 4.84 16.20
C PHE A 70 6.41 3.89 16.12
N PHE A 71 5.69 3.72 17.22
CA PHE A 71 4.65 2.71 17.34
C PHE A 71 3.34 3.35 17.79
N ILE A 72 2.23 2.98 17.17
CA ILE A 72 0.89 3.40 17.58
C ILE A 72 -0.01 2.18 17.64
N THR A 73 -0.67 1.92 18.76
CA THR A 73 -1.60 0.79 18.89
C THR A 73 -2.96 1.22 19.40
N SER A 74 -4.01 0.51 18.97
CA SER A 74 -5.38 0.76 19.43
C SER A 74 -6.17 -0.54 19.62
N PRO A 75 -6.47 -0.95 20.86
CA PRO A 75 -7.39 -2.04 21.16
C PRO A 75 -8.84 -1.55 21.37
N SER A 76 -9.15 -0.30 21.01
CA SER A 76 -10.45 0.32 21.31
C SER A 76 -11.61 -0.49 20.76
N GLN A 77 -12.54 -0.87 21.64
CA GLN A 77 -13.73 -1.65 21.31
C GLN A 77 -14.90 -0.77 20.83
N SER A 78 -14.82 0.55 21.02
CA SER A 78 -15.91 1.49 20.80
C SER A 78 -15.64 2.50 19.70
N LEU A 79 -14.37 2.85 19.45
CA LEU A 79 -13.97 3.90 18.52
C LEU A 79 -13.13 3.35 17.37
N ASP A 80 -13.24 3.98 16.21
CA ASP A 80 -12.36 3.73 15.07
C ASP A 80 -10.92 4.08 15.43
N PHE A 81 -9.97 3.36 14.83
CA PHE A 81 -8.55 3.66 14.93
C PHE A 81 -8.12 4.50 13.75
N ILE A 82 -7.69 5.74 13.99
CA ILE A 82 -7.38 6.70 12.94
C ILE A 82 -5.96 7.24 13.12
N VAL A 83 -5.14 7.15 12.08
CA VAL A 83 -3.83 7.84 12.02
C VAL A 83 -3.79 8.72 10.78
N THR A 84 -3.61 10.03 10.98
CA THR A 84 -3.53 11.01 9.90
C THR A 84 -2.22 11.77 9.92
N LEU A 85 -1.70 12.08 8.72
CA LEU A 85 -0.79 13.22 8.53
C LEU A 85 -1.62 14.39 8.01
N SER A 86 -1.66 15.48 8.76
CA SER A 86 -2.75 16.45 8.68
C SER A 86 -2.47 17.65 7.76
N SER A 87 -1.36 17.64 7.02
CA SER A 87 -0.93 18.79 6.20
C SER A 87 -0.16 18.36 4.96
N SER A 88 -0.52 18.94 3.82
CA SER A 88 0.17 18.75 2.54
C SER A 88 1.59 19.34 2.47
N HIS A 89 2.07 19.92 3.57
CA HIS A 89 3.42 20.47 3.71
C HIS A 89 4.35 19.54 4.50
N ASN A 90 3.79 18.60 5.27
CA ASN A 90 4.57 17.80 6.20
C ASN A 90 5.33 16.68 5.49
N LEU A 91 6.43 16.27 6.11
CA LEU A 91 7.33 15.24 5.60
C LEU A 91 7.29 14.02 6.51
N ILE A 92 7.37 12.83 5.91
CA ILE A 92 7.72 11.59 6.61
C ILE A 92 9.04 11.09 6.05
N ASN A 93 10.03 10.93 6.92
CA ASN A 93 11.31 10.31 6.61
C ASN A 93 11.57 9.15 7.59
N ASN A 94 11.49 7.93 7.08
CA ASN A 94 11.67 6.71 7.86
C ASN A 94 12.91 5.93 7.40
N ALA A 95 13.89 5.81 8.29
CA ALA A 95 15.02 4.90 8.16
C ALA A 95 15.06 3.83 9.28
N GLY A 96 14.08 3.85 10.18
CA GLY A 96 13.91 2.90 11.28
C GLY A 96 12.65 2.06 11.09
N VAL A 97 11.89 1.87 12.17
CA VAL A 97 10.63 1.10 12.14
C VAL A 97 9.46 2.02 12.51
N ILE A 98 8.43 2.05 11.67
CA ILE A 98 7.14 2.65 12.01
C ILE A 98 6.08 1.56 11.96
N ALA A 99 5.25 1.44 13.01
CA ALA A 99 4.12 0.52 12.98
C ALA A 99 2.85 1.15 13.55
N PHE A 100 1.77 1.06 12.78
CA PHE A 100 0.41 1.39 13.22
C PHE A 100 -0.38 0.08 13.34
N ASP A 101 -0.72 -0.30 14.56
CA ASP A 101 -1.36 -1.57 14.86
C ASP A 101 -2.80 -1.43 15.36
N GLY A 102 -3.74 -1.67 14.43
CA GLY A 102 -5.17 -1.79 14.66
C GLY A 102 -5.69 -3.23 14.59
N ARG A 103 -4.84 -4.26 14.69
CA ARG A 103 -5.28 -5.67 14.57
C ARG A 103 -6.28 -6.05 15.65
N SER A 104 -6.18 -5.44 16.83
CA SER A 104 -7.01 -5.75 18.00
C SER A 104 -8.34 -5.00 18.06
N THR A 105 -8.58 -3.99 17.21
CA THR A 105 -9.85 -3.25 17.23
C THR A 105 -10.91 -3.91 16.32
N PRO A 106 -12.16 -4.10 16.79
CA PRO A 106 -13.27 -4.55 15.94
C PRO A 106 -13.88 -3.41 15.09
N LYS A 107 -13.32 -2.19 15.18
CA LYS A 107 -13.81 -0.98 14.52
C LYS A 107 -13.07 -0.71 13.20
N ALA A 108 -13.44 0.37 12.51
CA ALA A 108 -12.73 0.74 11.29
C ALA A 108 -11.31 1.20 11.66
N THR A 109 -10.36 0.88 10.79
CA THR A 109 -9.00 1.40 10.87
C THR A 109 -8.74 2.28 9.65
N ILE A 110 -8.38 3.54 9.86
CA ILE A 110 -8.20 4.52 8.80
C ILE A 110 -6.79 5.08 8.89
N TYR A 111 -6.01 4.83 7.86
CA TYR A 111 -4.69 5.41 7.69
C TYR A 111 -4.72 6.40 6.54
N ASN A 112 -4.47 7.68 6.82
CA ASN A 112 -4.49 8.73 5.80
C ASN A 112 -3.29 9.66 5.98
N LEU A 113 -2.18 9.29 5.35
CA LEU A 113 -0.95 10.07 5.41
C LEU A 113 -0.90 11.02 4.21
N LEU A 114 -1.44 12.23 4.39
CA LEU A 114 -1.35 13.30 3.40
C LEU A 114 -0.15 14.20 3.72
N GLY A 115 0.83 14.26 2.81
CA GLY A 115 2.08 15.00 3.03
C GLY A 115 2.65 15.65 1.77
N GLN A 116 3.67 16.49 1.95
CA GLN A 116 4.48 16.97 0.84
C GLN A 116 5.39 15.84 0.34
N SER A 117 6.09 15.18 1.25
CA SER A 117 7.02 14.10 0.91
C SER A 117 6.91 12.88 1.83
N PHE A 118 7.17 11.72 1.26
CA PHE A 118 7.30 10.44 1.93
C PHE A 118 8.56 9.74 1.44
N SER A 119 9.45 9.41 2.38
CA SER A 119 10.64 8.61 2.12
C SER A 119 10.76 7.49 3.13
N ASN A 120 10.88 6.25 2.62
CA ASN A 120 11.04 5.05 3.43
C ASN A 120 12.25 4.24 2.96
N SER A 121 13.26 4.13 3.81
CA SER A 121 14.40 3.21 3.66
C SER A 121 14.46 2.14 4.75
N GLY A 122 13.64 2.27 5.80
CA GLY A 122 13.44 1.27 6.84
C GLY A 122 12.17 0.43 6.61
N GLU A 123 11.43 0.19 7.69
CA GLU A 123 10.22 -0.65 7.69
C GLU A 123 9.01 0.16 8.12
N PHE A 124 7.89 -0.01 7.40
CA PHE A 124 6.63 0.68 7.69
C PHE A 124 5.45 -0.31 7.68
N TYR A 125 4.81 -0.50 8.82
CA TYR A 125 3.70 -1.42 9.00
C TYR A 125 2.37 -0.70 9.23
N PHE A 126 1.35 -1.14 8.51
CA PHE A 126 -0.04 -0.74 8.65
C PHE A 126 -0.88 -1.98 8.87
N ALA A 127 -1.37 -2.17 10.10
CA ALA A 127 -2.08 -3.37 10.47
C ALA A 127 -3.52 -3.05 10.86
N SER A 128 -4.48 -3.85 10.43
CA SER A 128 -5.85 -3.73 10.89
C SER A 128 -6.55 -5.09 11.01
N SER A 129 -7.62 -5.14 11.79
CA SER A 129 -8.44 -6.35 11.87
C SER A 129 -9.17 -6.64 10.55
N GLY A 130 -9.51 -5.59 9.79
CA GLY A 130 -10.37 -5.70 8.62
C GLY A 130 -11.84 -6.01 8.92
N ALA A 131 -12.26 -5.95 10.20
CA ALA A 131 -13.65 -6.23 10.62
C ALA A 131 -14.67 -5.19 10.11
N LYS A 132 -14.21 -3.98 9.83
CA LYS A 132 -14.97 -2.89 9.20
C LYS A 132 -14.17 -2.34 8.02
N HIS A 133 -14.82 -1.56 7.17
CA HIS A 133 -14.19 -0.89 6.04
C HIS A 133 -12.99 -0.05 6.53
N SER A 134 -11.77 -0.43 6.10
CA SER A 134 -10.51 0.10 6.66
C SER A 134 -9.58 0.59 5.54
N PRO A 135 -9.83 1.79 4.99
CA PRO A 135 -8.99 2.35 3.92
C PRO A 135 -7.62 2.79 4.44
N SER A 136 -6.63 2.73 3.56
CA SER A 136 -5.26 3.15 3.84
C SER A 136 -4.70 3.98 2.70
N SER A 137 -4.00 5.07 3.00
CA SER A 137 -3.32 5.84 1.95
C SER A 137 -2.04 6.51 2.43
N ILE A 138 -1.06 6.54 1.53
CA ILE A 138 0.16 7.33 1.65
C ILE A 138 0.18 8.30 0.46
N ASN A 139 -0.45 9.46 0.65
CA ASN A 139 -0.64 10.48 -0.37
C ASN A 139 0.40 11.59 -0.20
N ALA A 140 1.60 11.37 -0.74
CA ALA A 140 2.65 12.40 -0.83
C ALA A 140 2.86 12.86 -2.28
N LYS A 141 3.37 14.08 -2.48
CA LYS A 141 3.76 14.56 -3.82
C LYS A 141 5.07 13.95 -4.26
N ASP A 142 6.05 13.95 -3.37
CA ASP A 142 7.34 13.30 -3.53
C ASP A 142 7.31 11.98 -2.76
N TRP A 143 7.36 10.85 -3.45
CA TRP A 143 7.14 9.54 -2.84
C TRP A 143 8.26 8.58 -3.23
N THR A 144 8.98 8.08 -2.24
CA THR A 144 10.10 7.15 -2.43
C THR A 144 10.05 6.01 -1.41
N ASN A 145 10.26 4.78 -1.89
CA ASN A 145 10.46 3.61 -1.05
C ASN A 145 11.64 2.78 -1.56
N THR A 146 12.64 2.56 -0.71
CA THR A 146 13.74 1.61 -0.91
C THR A 146 13.76 0.50 0.15
N GLY A 147 12.93 0.63 1.19
CA GLY A 147 12.78 -0.34 2.27
C GLY A 147 11.57 -1.26 2.11
N LEU A 148 10.98 -1.66 3.24
CA LEU A 148 9.80 -2.51 3.32
C LEU A 148 8.58 -1.70 3.77
N ILE A 149 7.45 -1.88 3.08
CA ILE A 149 6.14 -1.39 3.53
C ILE A 149 5.18 -2.58 3.56
N VAL A 150 4.48 -2.79 4.67
CA VAL A 150 3.52 -3.89 4.84
C VAL A 150 2.15 -3.33 5.20
N PHE A 151 1.17 -3.58 4.35
CA PHE A 151 -0.24 -3.37 4.66
C PHE A 151 -0.88 -4.73 4.92
N SER A 152 -1.29 -4.96 6.17
CA SER A 152 -1.86 -6.24 6.58
C SER A 152 -3.25 -6.09 7.17
N GLN A 153 -4.10 -7.05 6.83
CA GLN A 153 -5.43 -7.19 7.37
C GLN A 153 -5.66 -8.62 7.85
N SER A 154 -6.19 -8.78 9.07
CA SER A 154 -6.54 -10.11 9.59
C SER A 154 -7.61 -10.79 8.72
N GLN A 155 -8.54 -10.00 8.18
CA GLN A 155 -9.49 -10.44 7.16
C GLN A 155 -9.68 -9.37 6.07
N ARG A 156 -10.02 -9.83 4.87
CA ARG A 156 -10.27 -8.94 3.74
C ARG A 156 -11.55 -8.12 3.93
N ASN A 157 -11.51 -6.84 3.58
CA ASN A 157 -12.68 -5.97 3.44
C ASN A 157 -12.60 -5.21 2.10
N THR A 158 -13.45 -4.19 1.92
CA THR A 158 -13.49 -3.33 0.72
C THR A 158 -12.72 -2.02 0.86
N GLY A 159 -11.92 -1.86 1.93
CA GLY A 159 -11.03 -0.72 2.11
C GLY A 159 -9.98 -0.70 1.01
N LEU A 160 -9.83 0.44 0.35
CA LEU A 160 -8.81 0.62 -0.68
C LEU A 160 -7.51 1.11 -0.06
N LEU A 161 -6.40 0.56 -0.56
CA LEU A 161 -5.06 1.06 -0.38
C LEU A 161 -4.65 1.88 -1.61
N THR A 162 -4.27 3.14 -1.41
CA THR A 162 -3.74 4.01 -2.48
C THR A 162 -2.37 4.59 -2.12
N LEU A 163 -1.50 4.72 -3.11
CA LEU A 163 -0.12 5.20 -2.92
C LEU A 163 0.18 6.37 -3.86
N GLY A 164 0.80 7.40 -3.31
CA GLY A 164 1.16 8.63 -4.01
C GLY A 164 -0.04 9.53 -4.28
N SER A 165 0.27 10.81 -4.54
CA SER A 165 -0.75 11.76 -5.00
C SER A 165 -1.32 11.33 -6.35
N HIS A 166 -2.63 11.55 -6.51
CA HIS A 166 -3.36 11.15 -7.71
C HIS A 166 -2.70 11.68 -9.00
N SER A 167 -2.53 10.82 -10.00
CA SER A 167 -1.89 11.12 -11.28
C SER A 167 -0.45 11.66 -11.18
N LYS A 168 0.21 11.49 -10.04
CA LYS A 168 1.65 11.71 -9.88
C LYS A 168 2.41 10.40 -10.02
N THR A 169 3.70 10.41 -9.66
CA THR A 169 4.58 9.26 -9.74
C THR A 169 5.05 8.89 -8.35
N ILE A 170 5.05 7.59 -8.06
CA ILE A 170 5.76 7.01 -6.93
C ILE A 170 7.04 6.35 -7.45
N THR A 171 8.13 6.44 -6.68
CA THR A 171 9.36 5.67 -6.94
C THR A 171 9.47 4.54 -5.92
N ASN A 172 9.32 3.30 -6.38
CA ASN A 172 9.45 2.11 -5.55
C ASN A 172 10.62 1.25 -6.04
N ASP A 173 11.71 1.27 -5.29
CA ASP A 173 12.88 0.39 -5.43
C ASP A 173 13.01 -0.58 -4.24
N GLY A 174 12.00 -0.61 -3.36
CA GLY A 174 11.87 -1.56 -2.26
C GLY A 174 10.78 -2.60 -2.47
N GLN A 175 10.28 -3.15 -1.36
CA GLN A 175 9.19 -4.13 -1.32
C GLN A 175 7.93 -3.50 -0.69
N ILE A 176 6.78 -3.78 -1.29
CA ILE A 176 5.48 -3.44 -0.72
C ILE A 176 4.65 -4.72 -0.64
N CYS A 177 4.27 -5.12 0.56
CA CYS A 177 3.42 -6.27 0.81
C CYS A 177 1.99 -5.83 1.10
N ILE A 178 1.03 -6.48 0.45
CA ILE A 178 -0.39 -6.28 0.70
C ILE A 178 -1.02 -7.64 1.08
N ASP A 179 -1.51 -7.76 2.31
CA ASP A 179 -2.12 -8.99 2.85
C ASP A 179 -3.60 -8.77 3.18
N ASN A 180 -4.49 -9.48 2.49
CA ASN A 180 -5.94 -9.32 2.53
C ASN A 180 -6.42 -7.88 2.21
N GLN A 181 -5.79 -7.24 1.23
CA GLN A 181 -6.00 -5.83 0.87
C GLN A 181 -6.39 -5.66 -0.60
N ILE A 182 -7.00 -4.52 -0.92
CA ILE A 182 -7.16 -4.07 -2.32
C ILE A 182 -6.22 -2.90 -2.53
N TYR A 183 -5.18 -3.08 -3.33
CA TYR A 183 -4.38 -1.97 -3.82
C TYR A 183 -5.02 -1.41 -5.10
N GLU A 184 -5.35 -0.12 -5.11
CA GLU A 184 -5.80 0.60 -6.29
C GLU A 184 -4.69 1.56 -6.76
N GLN A 185 -4.23 1.38 -8.00
CA GLN A 185 -3.24 2.26 -8.59
C GLN A 185 -3.84 3.64 -8.90
N THR A 186 -3.40 4.66 -8.18
CA THR A 186 -3.76 6.07 -8.40
C THR A 186 -2.62 6.91 -8.98
N SER A 187 -1.41 6.35 -9.02
CA SER A 187 -0.16 7.00 -9.46
C SER A 187 0.64 6.11 -10.42
N SER A 188 1.47 6.72 -11.25
CA SER A 188 2.47 6.00 -12.04
C SER A 188 3.53 5.40 -11.12
N ILE A 189 4.06 4.22 -11.45
CA ILE A 189 5.06 3.51 -10.66
C ILE A 189 6.38 3.50 -11.42
N TYR A 190 7.37 4.17 -10.85
CA TYR A 190 8.77 4.15 -11.31
C TYR A 190 9.62 3.30 -10.36
N GLY A 191 10.74 2.79 -10.85
CA GLY A 191 11.68 1.96 -10.09
C GLY A 191 11.67 0.48 -10.48
N SER A 192 12.44 -0.28 -9.73
CA SER A 192 12.71 -1.71 -9.93
C SER A 192 12.18 -2.60 -8.81
N GLY A 193 11.43 -2.00 -7.88
CA GLY A 193 10.85 -2.67 -6.72
C GLY A 193 9.71 -3.62 -7.03
N CYS A 194 9.09 -4.10 -5.96
CA CYS A 194 8.04 -5.11 -6.03
C CYS A 194 6.79 -4.71 -5.23
N ILE A 195 5.62 -5.10 -5.75
CA ILE A 195 4.37 -5.15 -4.99
C ILE A 195 3.93 -6.62 -4.93
N THR A 196 3.84 -7.16 -3.72
CA THR A 196 3.51 -8.56 -3.45
C THR A 196 2.11 -8.67 -2.85
N ALA A 197 1.23 -9.38 -3.55
CA ALA A 197 -0.12 -9.70 -3.09
C ALA A 197 -0.12 -11.06 -2.37
N VAL A 198 -0.56 -11.03 -1.10
CA VAL A 198 -0.59 -12.16 -0.17
C VAL A 198 -2.04 -12.50 0.20
N LYS A 199 -2.33 -13.79 0.39
CA LYS A 199 -3.66 -14.35 0.66
C LYS A 199 -4.72 -13.81 -0.31
N LYS A 200 -5.80 -13.24 0.22
CA LYS A 200 -6.89 -12.65 -0.56
C LYS A 200 -6.56 -11.20 -0.86
N SER A 201 -5.44 -10.89 -1.51
CA SER A 201 -5.13 -9.53 -1.94
C SER A 201 -5.37 -9.33 -3.42
N THR A 202 -5.75 -8.12 -3.81
CA THR A 202 -5.93 -7.77 -5.23
C THR A 202 -5.16 -6.52 -5.57
N ILE A 203 -4.38 -6.59 -6.65
CA ILE A 203 -3.76 -5.45 -7.33
C ILE A 203 -4.73 -5.00 -8.42
N TYR A 204 -5.27 -3.80 -8.28
CA TYR A 204 -6.20 -3.22 -9.24
C TYR A 204 -5.58 -2.01 -9.94
N ILE A 205 -5.53 -2.06 -11.26
CA ILE A 205 -5.04 -0.97 -12.11
C ILE A 205 -6.24 -0.39 -12.87
N PRO A 206 -6.86 0.70 -12.39
CA PRO A 206 -8.06 1.29 -13.02
C PRO A 206 -7.77 2.01 -14.33
N HIS A 207 -6.52 2.42 -14.57
CA HIS A 207 -6.15 3.19 -15.75
C HIS A 207 -4.73 2.84 -16.23
N THR A 208 -4.63 2.14 -17.35
CA THR A 208 -3.35 1.93 -18.07
C THR A 208 -2.66 3.21 -18.54
N LYS A 209 -3.31 4.38 -18.42
CA LYS A 209 -2.63 5.68 -18.60
C LYS A 209 -1.56 5.95 -17.55
N LEU A 210 -1.70 5.41 -16.34
CA LEU A 210 -0.71 5.45 -15.28
C LEU A 210 0.35 4.40 -15.57
N SER A 211 1.55 4.85 -15.95
CA SER A 211 2.61 3.96 -16.40
C SER A 211 3.19 3.17 -15.24
N VAL A 212 3.58 1.92 -15.49
CA VAL A 212 4.43 1.12 -14.60
C VAL A 212 5.72 0.83 -15.34
N GLN A 213 6.87 1.18 -14.75
CA GLN A 213 8.17 0.94 -15.35
C GLN A 213 8.38 -0.56 -15.59
N SER A 214 8.98 -0.90 -16.73
CA SER A 214 9.18 -2.29 -17.16
C SER A 214 10.11 -3.12 -16.25
N SER A 215 10.81 -2.50 -15.31
CA SER A 215 11.62 -3.17 -14.28
C SER A 215 10.84 -3.47 -13.00
N HIS A 216 9.70 -2.81 -12.79
CA HIS A 216 8.87 -3.05 -11.61
C HIS A 216 8.15 -4.40 -11.75
N SER A 217 7.91 -5.04 -10.60
CA SER A 217 7.37 -6.40 -10.53
C SER A 217 6.13 -6.48 -9.64
N PHE A 218 5.14 -7.23 -10.10
CA PHE A 218 4.02 -7.67 -9.27
C PHE A 218 4.20 -9.16 -8.96
N TYR A 219 3.97 -9.55 -7.71
CA TYR A 219 4.07 -10.94 -7.28
C TYR A 219 2.77 -11.42 -6.64
N LEU A 220 2.14 -12.44 -7.23
CA LEU A 220 0.98 -13.12 -6.67
C LEU A 220 1.48 -14.30 -5.83
N LYS A 221 1.67 -14.08 -4.52
CA LYS A 221 2.32 -15.05 -3.64
C LYS A 221 1.44 -16.27 -3.36
N ASP A 222 0.13 -16.05 -3.21
CA ASP A 222 -0.83 -17.07 -2.81
C ASP A 222 -1.91 -17.32 -3.88
N SER A 223 -2.56 -18.48 -3.78
CA SER A 223 -3.60 -18.95 -4.71
C SER A 223 -4.87 -18.09 -4.78
N GLN A 224 -5.09 -17.22 -3.79
CA GLN A 224 -6.26 -16.34 -3.73
C GLN A 224 -5.94 -14.90 -4.14
N ALA A 225 -4.70 -14.62 -4.52
CA ALA A 225 -4.30 -13.31 -4.97
C ALA A 225 -4.81 -13.04 -6.40
N SER A 226 -4.97 -11.76 -6.76
CA SER A 226 -5.29 -11.39 -8.13
C SER A 226 -4.66 -10.09 -8.59
N ILE A 227 -4.50 -9.95 -9.91
CA ILE A 227 -4.22 -8.68 -10.56
C ILE A 227 -5.26 -8.43 -11.65
N ILE A 228 -5.95 -7.29 -11.57
CA ILE A 228 -7.06 -6.91 -12.46
C ILE A 228 -6.76 -5.56 -13.09
N ILE A 229 -6.83 -5.50 -14.42
CA ILE A 229 -6.49 -4.30 -15.20
C ILE A 229 -7.73 -3.76 -15.92
N HIS A 230 -8.02 -2.46 -15.76
CA HIS A 230 -8.92 -1.75 -16.64
C HIS A 230 -8.13 -1.09 -17.78
N LYS A 231 -8.41 -1.57 -19.00
CA LYS A 231 -7.68 -1.18 -20.20
C LYS A 231 -8.24 0.09 -20.85
N ASP A 232 -7.39 1.10 -20.98
CA ASP A 232 -7.63 2.31 -21.79
C ASP A 232 -7.14 2.12 -23.26
N ALA A 233 -7.19 3.18 -24.09
CA ALA A 233 -6.80 3.14 -25.50
C ALA A 233 -5.27 3.17 -25.80
N LYS A 234 -4.39 3.18 -24.79
CA LYS A 234 -2.93 3.26 -24.97
C LYS A 234 -2.30 1.94 -25.47
N PRO A 235 -1.10 1.96 -26.07
CA PRO A 235 -0.41 0.73 -26.46
C PRO A 235 -0.12 -0.19 -25.26
N ASP A 236 -0.16 -1.50 -25.50
CA ASP A 236 0.09 -2.53 -24.50
C ASP A 236 1.56 -2.59 -24.13
N GLN A 237 1.87 -2.30 -22.87
CA GLN A 237 3.10 -2.77 -22.24
C GLN A 237 2.76 -3.96 -21.34
N PRO A 238 3.48 -5.09 -21.45
CA PRO A 238 3.27 -6.21 -20.55
C PRO A 238 3.73 -5.88 -19.13
N TYR A 239 2.85 -6.12 -18.14
CA TYR A 239 3.20 -6.07 -16.73
C TYR A 239 4.00 -7.31 -16.35
N ASN A 240 5.08 -7.17 -15.57
CA ASN A 240 5.77 -8.34 -15.03
C ASN A 240 4.99 -8.90 -13.85
N VAL A 241 4.44 -10.10 -14.03
CA VAL A 241 3.70 -10.79 -13.00
C VAL A 241 4.41 -12.10 -12.69
N TYR A 242 4.77 -12.29 -11.42
CA TYR A 242 5.36 -13.50 -10.88
C TYR A 242 4.33 -14.27 -10.06
N GLY A 243 4.56 -15.56 -9.86
CA GLY A 243 3.71 -16.39 -8.99
C GLY A 243 2.39 -16.84 -9.61
N PHE A 244 2.12 -16.54 -10.89
CA PHE A 244 0.87 -16.93 -11.52
C PHE A 244 0.73 -18.47 -11.57
N GLY A 245 -0.35 -19.00 -10.99
CA GLY A 245 -0.60 -20.42 -10.85
C GLY A 245 -1.31 -20.79 -9.55
N ASN A 246 -1.55 -22.08 -9.34
CA ASN A 246 -2.27 -22.61 -8.19
C ASN A 246 -3.66 -21.98 -7.97
N GLY A 247 -4.33 -21.47 -9.01
CA GLY A 247 -5.66 -20.88 -8.89
C GLY A 247 -5.73 -19.36 -8.69
N ASN A 248 -4.60 -18.66 -8.58
CA ASN A 248 -4.63 -17.19 -8.58
C ASN A 248 -5.03 -16.63 -9.95
N LYS A 249 -5.34 -15.33 -10.01
CA LYS A 249 -6.03 -14.76 -11.18
C LYS A 249 -5.29 -13.58 -11.79
N ILE A 250 -5.22 -13.56 -13.11
CA ILE A 250 -4.85 -12.41 -13.93
C ILE A 250 -6.07 -12.06 -14.77
N GLY A 251 -6.53 -10.81 -14.73
CA GLY A 251 -7.74 -10.45 -15.44
C GLY A 251 -7.86 -9.01 -15.83
N THR A 252 -9.01 -8.70 -16.39
CA THR A 252 -9.42 -7.37 -16.82
C THR A 252 -10.83 -7.06 -16.35
N THR A 253 -11.20 -5.79 -16.42
CA THR A 253 -12.58 -5.34 -16.10
C THR A 253 -13.55 -5.48 -17.27
N PHE A 254 -13.10 -6.01 -18.41
CA PHE A 254 -13.95 -6.34 -19.55
C PHE A 254 -14.04 -7.87 -19.68
N PRO A 255 -15.17 -8.42 -20.14
CA PRO A 255 -15.29 -9.86 -20.30
C PRO A 255 -14.30 -10.35 -21.37
N ILE A 256 -13.71 -11.51 -21.17
CA ILE A 256 -12.98 -12.30 -22.17
C ILE A 256 -13.85 -13.53 -22.48
N SER A 257 -14.14 -13.78 -23.75
CA SER A 257 -15.08 -14.85 -24.12
C SER A 257 -14.69 -15.48 -25.46
N GLY A 258 -14.65 -16.80 -25.51
CA GLY A 258 -14.40 -17.58 -26.72
C GLY A 258 -12.93 -18.02 -26.92
N HIS A 259 -12.69 -18.84 -27.95
CA HIS A 259 -11.44 -19.56 -28.23
C HIS A 259 -10.22 -18.71 -28.62
N SER A 260 -10.32 -17.38 -28.57
CA SER A 260 -9.19 -16.46 -28.86
C SER A 260 -9.14 -15.28 -27.90
N SER A 261 -9.80 -15.42 -26.74
CA SER A 261 -9.92 -14.36 -25.75
C SER A 261 -8.73 -14.29 -24.78
N TYR A 262 -7.86 -15.29 -24.83
CA TYR A 262 -6.49 -15.20 -24.34
C TYR A 262 -5.54 -15.98 -25.26
N SER A 263 -4.25 -15.66 -25.19
CA SER A 263 -3.17 -16.42 -25.81
C SER A 263 -1.94 -16.42 -24.92
N TYR A 264 -1.18 -17.51 -24.94
CA TYR A 264 0.09 -17.62 -24.25
C TYR A 264 1.19 -17.97 -25.24
N ASP A 265 2.21 -17.12 -25.31
CA ASP A 265 3.41 -17.38 -26.09
C ASP A 265 4.46 -18.08 -25.22
N ALA A 266 4.66 -19.38 -25.46
CA ALA A 266 5.61 -20.21 -24.73
C ALA A 266 7.08 -19.81 -24.94
N THR A 267 7.38 -19.03 -25.98
CA THR A 267 8.73 -18.55 -26.29
C THR A 267 9.05 -17.30 -25.48
N THR A 268 8.13 -16.33 -25.45
CA THR A 268 8.33 -15.05 -24.76
C THR A 268 7.83 -15.05 -23.31
N GLY A 269 6.99 -16.01 -22.95
CA GLY A 269 6.34 -16.10 -21.64
C GLY A 269 5.28 -15.02 -21.43
N ILE A 270 4.67 -14.52 -22.51
CA ILE A 270 3.65 -13.47 -22.47
C ILE A 270 2.26 -14.11 -22.57
N LEU A 271 1.42 -13.83 -21.57
CA LEU A 271 -0.01 -14.08 -21.58
C LEU A 271 -0.73 -12.80 -22.03
N THR A 272 -1.53 -12.88 -23.07
CA THR A 272 -2.34 -11.78 -23.58
C THR A 272 -3.80 -12.11 -23.41
N LEU A 273 -4.55 -11.22 -22.77
CA LEU A 273 -6.01 -11.28 -22.67
C LEU A 273 -6.61 -10.27 -23.65
N SER A 274 -7.59 -10.67 -24.45
CA SER A 274 -8.12 -9.82 -25.51
C SER A 274 -9.61 -10.02 -25.77
N LYS A 275 -10.26 -8.93 -26.19
CA LYS A 275 -11.61 -8.94 -26.76
C LYS A 275 -11.78 -7.72 -27.67
N LEU A 276 -12.21 -7.97 -28.91
CA LEU A 276 -12.39 -6.93 -29.93
C LEU A 276 -11.10 -6.10 -30.10
N LEU A 277 -11.16 -4.80 -29.86
CA LEU A 277 -10.04 -3.85 -29.99
C LEU A 277 -9.26 -3.65 -28.69
N LYS A 278 -9.60 -4.38 -27.62
CA LYS A 278 -8.91 -4.31 -26.33
C LYS A 278 -8.04 -5.54 -26.15
N SER A 279 -6.78 -5.34 -25.81
CA SER A 279 -5.86 -6.37 -25.35
C SER A 279 -5.15 -5.88 -24.10
N GLN A 280 -4.65 -6.82 -23.29
CA GLN A 280 -3.74 -6.53 -22.20
C GLN A 280 -2.77 -7.69 -22.06
N SER A 281 -1.47 -7.37 -22.04
CA SER A 281 -0.40 -8.36 -21.96
C SER A 281 0.20 -8.42 -20.55
N PHE A 282 0.69 -9.60 -20.17
CA PHE A 282 1.35 -9.90 -18.90
C PHE A 282 2.53 -10.82 -19.16
N ARG A 283 3.71 -10.47 -18.63
CA ARG A 283 4.89 -11.33 -18.68
C ARG A 283 4.89 -12.25 -17.47
N ILE A 284 4.34 -13.44 -17.65
CA ILE A 284 4.20 -14.48 -16.61
C ILE A 284 5.37 -15.47 -16.57
N GLY A 285 6.15 -15.55 -17.65
CA GLY A 285 7.29 -16.46 -17.78
C GLY A 285 6.98 -17.67 -18.67
N THR A 286 8.01 -18.45 -18.96
CA THR A 286 7.91 -19.67 -19.79
C THR A 286 7.48 -20.89 -18.96
N GLY A 287 7.14 -22.00 -19.62
CA GLY A 287 6.93 -23.30 -18.96
C GLY A 287 5.50 -23.60 -18.50
N TYR A 288 4.51 -22.76 -18.82
CA TYR A 288 3.10 -23.06 -18.53
C TYR A 288 2.53 -24.05 -19.56
N ASP A 289 1.70 -24.98 -19.10
CA ASP A 289 0.92 -25.88 -19.95
C ASP A 289 -0.38 -25.18 -20.42
N PRO A 290 -0.57 -24.90 -21.73
CA PRO A 290 -1.76 -24.25 -22.26
C PRO A 290 -3.10 -24.91 -21.87
N SER A 291 -3.10 -26.22 -21.58
CA SER A 291 -4.31 -26.98 -21.22
C SER A 291 -4.81 -26.71 -19.80
N LEU A 292 -3.99 -26.09 -18.95
CA LEU A 292 -4.33 -25.79 -17.55
C LEU A 292 -4.79 -24.35 -17.32
N PHE A 293 -4.87 -23.55 -18.39
CA PHE A 293 -5.48 -22.22 -18.34
C PHE A 293 -7.00 -22.35 -18.45
N ASP A 294 -7.70 -21.55 -17.64
CA ASP A 294 -9.16 -21.52 -17.66
C ASP A 294 -9.67 -20.08 -17.53
N ILE A 295 -10.79 -19.79 -18.19
CA ILE A 295 -11.45 -18.49 -18.11
C ILE A 295 -12.39 -18.52 -16.92
N VAL A 296 -12.20 -17.57 -16.01
CA VAL A 296 -12.95 -17.48 -14.76
C VAL A 296 -13.46 -16.06 -14.53
N THR A 297 -14.35 -15.92 -13.56
CA THR A 297 -14.74 -14.62 -13.02
C THR A 297 -13.90 -14.30 -11.78
N ASP A 298 -13.43 -13.06 -11.67
CA ASP A 298 -12.98 -12.51 -10.40
C ASP A 298 -14.15 -11.81 -9.70
N ASP A 299 -14.81 -12.54 -8.79
CA ASP A 299 -15.95 -12.06 -7.99
C ASP A 299 -15.51 -11.33 -6.71
N THR A 300 -14.26 -10.90 -6.66
CA THR A 300 -13.70 -10.24 -5.49
C THR A 300 -14.38 -8.88 -5.23
N PRO A 301 -14.98 -8.66 -4.05
CA PRO A 301 -15.66 -7.40 -3.73
C PRO A 301 -14.69 -6.21 -3.68
N GLY A 302 -15.21 -5.02 -3.98
CA GLY A 302 -14.49 -3.75 -3.83
C GLY A 302 -13.79 -3.25 -5.10
N ILE A 303 -13.85 -4.00 -6.21
CA ILE A 303 -13.40 -3.56 -7.53
C ILE A 303 -14.48 -3.86 -8.58
N PRO A 304 -14.47 -3.21 -9.75
CA PRO A 304 -15.37 -3.56 -10.85
C PRO A 304 -15.16 -5.02 -11.27
N ASN A 305 -16.24 -5.79 -11.29
CA ASN A 305 -16.21 -7.18 -11.74
C ASN A 305 -16.62 -7.29 -13.22
N SER A 306 -16.10 -8.32 -13.88
CA SER A 306 -16.52 -8.69 -15.23
C SER A 306 -16.71 -10.19 -15.27
N SER A 307 -17.92 -10.64 -15.65
CA SER A 307 -18.17 -12.07 -15.85
C SER A 307 -17.20 -12.59 -16.91
N ASN A 308 -16.51 -13.70 -16.60
CA ASN A 308 -15.46 -14.25 -17.43
C ASN A 308 -14.40 -13.19 -17.77
N GLY A 309 -13.99 -12.35 -16.81
CA GLY A 309 -13.02 -11.28 -17.03
C GLY A 309 -11.57 -11.68 -16.75
N ALA A 310 -11.32 -12.89 -16.27
CA ALA A 310 -10.01 -13.32 -15.80
C ALA A 310 -9.61 -14.69 -16.34
N VAL A 311 -8.32 -14.96 -16.29
CA VAL A 311 -7.73 -16.28 -16.51
C VAL A 311 -7.07 -16.74 -15.22
N THR A 312 -7.24 -18.02 -14.92
CA THR A 312 -6.48 -18.72 -13.90
C THR A 312 -5.63 -19.81 -14.54
N TYR A 313 -4.60 -20.23 -13.82
CA TYR A 313 -3.81 -21.41 -14.15
C TYR A 313 -3.87 -22.38 -12.98
N TRP A 314 -4.42 -23.57 -13.23
CA TRP A 314 -4.69 -24.57 -12.19
C TRP A 314 -3.45 -25.39 -11.81
N GLY A 315 -2.42 -25.40 -12.66
CA GLY A 315 -1.17 -26.08 -12.39
C GLY A 315 -0.27 -25.33 -11.38
N PRO A 316 0.83 -25.98 -10.95
CA PRO A 316 1.85 -25.33 -10.12
C PRO A 316 2.57 -24.23 -10.91
N VAL A 317 2.97 -23.16 -10.22
CA VAL A 317 3.75 -22.06 -10.81
C VAL A 317 5.03 -22.64 -11.45
N PRO A 318 5.22 -22.50 -12.78
CA PRO A 318 6.45 -22.92 -13.43
C PRO A 318 7.66 -22.19 -12.85
N PHE A 319 8.81 -22.87 -12.81
CA PHE A 319 10.01 -22.29 -12.23
C PHE A 319 10.42 -21.00 -12.98
N ARG A 320 10.51 -19.90 -12.22
CA ARG A 320 11.03 -18.62 -12.67
C ARG A 320 11.72 -17.95 -11.49
N THR A 321 12.93 -17.46 -11.68
CA THR A 321 13.63 -16.69 -10.64
C THR A 321 12.79 -15.47 -10.27
N ILE A 322 12.33 -15.43 -9.03
CA ILE A 322 11.62 -14.30 -8.45
C ILE A 322 12.65 -13.19 -8.17
N PRO A 323 12.38 -11.91 -8.50
CA PRO A 323 13.28 -10.81 -8.21
C PRO A 323 13.61 -10.75 -6.72
N GLY A 324 14.86 -10.41 -6.37
CA GLY A 324 15.30 -10.37 -4.97
C GLY A 324 14.39 -9.50 -4.08
N LEU A 325 13.93 -8.37 -4.60
CA LEU A 325 13.00 -7.46 -3.90
C LEU A 325 11.63 -8.09 -3.63
N CYS A 326 11.15 -9.00 -4.48
CA CYS A 326 9.91 -9.74 -4.24
C CYS A 326 10.10 -10.91 -3.25
N ASN A 327 11.35 -11.33 -2.98
CA ASN A 327 11.68 -12.38 -2.00
C ASN A 327 11.90 -11.83 -0.59
N ILE A 328 11.97 -10.51 -0.42
CA ILE A 328 11.95 -9.90 0.92
C ILE A 328 10.66 -10.36 1.59
N PRO A 329 10.75 -11.04 2.76
CA PRO A 329 9.58 -11.52 3.46
C PRO A 329 8.58 -10.39 3.75
N CYS A 330 7.29 -10.74 3.70
CA CYS A 330 6.25 -9.86 4.21
C CYS A 330 6.19 -10.11 5.71
N ASP A 331 7.12 -9.48 6.44
CA ASP A 331 7.29 -9.68 7.88
C ASP A 331 6.03 -9.33 8.65
N ASP A 332 5.85 -10.02 9.78
CA ASP A 332 4.77 -9.73 10.71
C ASP A 332 4.98 -8.35 11.34
N VAL A 333 3.87 -7.70 11.67
CA VAL A 333 3.88 -6.40 12.36
C VAL A 333 4.56 -6.60 13.71
N PRO A 334 5.58 -5.78 14.06
CA PRO A 334 6.28 -5.88 15.34
C PRO A 334 5.30 -5.82 16.52
N ASP A 335 5.51 -6.69 17.50
CA ASP A 335 4.72 -6.77 18.75
C ASP A 335 5.11 -5.70 19.78
#